data_AF-A0A3B9NSG4-F1
#
_entry.id   AF-A0A3B9NSG4-F1
#
_cell.length_a   1.000
_cell.length_b   1.000
_cell.length_c   1.000
_cell.angle_alpha   90.00
_cell.angle_beta   90.00
_cell.angle_gamma   90.00
#
_symmetry.space_group_name_H-M   'P 1'
#
loop_
_entity.id
_entity.type
_entity.pdbx_description
1 polymer ?
#
loop_
_entity_poly.entity_id
_entity_poly.type
_entity_poly.pdbx_seq_one_letter_code
_entity_poly.pdbx_strand_id
1 'polypeptide(L)'
;MSAADLAALHRLNLHHLMISDPAKIDALALKVQVLNTAQARFNSPKFAKNRMVLDAVRQLRQPVQIIYGDQDGPALPDVASKSALFFAENPLVHFELVANCGHWLAFEQPESFHELLNAWVLGCVRAQADVGGVG
;
A
#
# COMPACT_ATOMS: atom_id res chain seq x y z
N MET A 1 15.54 -1.50 -27.86
CA MET A 1 14.70 -0.41 -27.30
C MET A 1 15.59 0.79 -27.07
N SER A 2 15.16 1.96 -27.53
CA SER A 2 15.83 3.22 -27.21
C SER A 2 15.60 3.63 -25.75
N ALA A 3 16.36 4.61 -25.26
CA ALA A 3 16.12 5.20 -23.94
C ALA A 3 14.71 5.83 -23.84
N ALA A 4 14.21 6.41 -24.93
CA ALA A 4 12.87 6.96 -25.01
C ALA A 4 11.79 5.87 -24.92
N ASP A 5 11.99 4.73 -25.61
CA ASP A 5 11.06 3.59 -25.54
C ASP A 5 10.99 3.00 -24.13
N LEU A 6 12.14 2.91 -23.46
CA LEU A 6 12.21 2.39 -22.09
C LEU A 6 11.52 3.34 -21.10
N ALA A 7 11.71 4.65 -21.23
CA ALA A 7 11.03 5.64 -20.40
C ALA A 7 9.51 5.60 -20.61
N ALA A 8 9.04 5.47 -21.85
CA ALA A 8 7.63 5.32 -22.17
C ALA A 8 7.04 4.04 -21.54
N LEU A 9 7.76 2.92 -21.60
CA LEU A 9 7.35 1.67 -20.96
C LEU A 9 7.28 1.82 -19.43
N HIS A 10 8.25 2.49 -18.81
CA HIS A 10 8.20 2.75 -17.37
C HIS A 10 7.01 3.64 -16.98
N ARG A 11 6.67 4.66 -17.76
CA ARG A 11 5.47 5.49 -17.52
C ARG A 11 4.20 4.64 -17.59
N LEU A 12 4.08 3.80 -18.61
CA LEU A 12 2.92 2.92 -18.77
C LEU A 12 2.78 1.95 -17.59
N ASN A 13 3.89 1.31 -17.20
CA ASN A 13 3.89 0.36 -16.08
C ASN A 13 3.59 1.05 -14.74
N LEU A 14 4.14 2.24 -14.52
CA LEU A 14 3.81 3.05 -13.35
C LEU A 14 2.32 3.34 -13.31
N HIS A 15 1.74 3.82 -14.42
CA HIS A 15 0.32 4.15 -14.45
C HIS A 15 -0.57 2.93 -14.19
N HIS A 16 -0.21 1.79 -14.79
CA HIS A 16 -1.04 0.61 -14.71
C HIS A 16 -0.99 -0.09 -13.35
N LEU A 17 0.17 -0.05 -12.67
CA LEU A 17 0.41 -0.88 -11.49
C LEU A 17 0.65 -0.08 -10.21
N MET A 18 1.12 1.16 -10.31
CA MET A 18 1.72 1.85 -9.16
C MET A 18 1.02 3.17 -8.83
N ILE A 19 0.80 4.02 -9.81
CA ILE A 19 0.29 5.40 -9.65
C ILE A 19 -0.97 5.57 -10.50
N SER A 20 -2.10 5.89 -9.87
CA SER A 20 -3.38 6.03 -10.57
C SER A 20 -3.49 7.36 -11.32
N ASP A 21 -3.01 8.45 -10.74
CA ASP A 21 -3.02 9.77 -11.39
C ASP A 21 -1.82 9.93 -12.36
N PRO A 22 -2.02 9.99 -13.69
CA PRO A 22 -0.93 10.15 -14.64
C PRO A 22 -0.15 11.47 -14.47
N ALA A 23 -0.75 12.51 -13.87
CA ALA A 23 -0.06 13.76 -13.57
C ALA A 23 0.99 13.61 -12.45
N LYS A 24 0.85 12.60 -11.59
CA LYS A 24 1.79 12.26 -10.51
C LYS A 24 2.97 11.41 -10.98
N ILE A 25 2.96 10.96 -12.23
CA ILE A 25 4.09 10.26 -12.87
C ILE A 25 5.08 11.32 -13.37
N ASP A 26 5.77 11.98 -12.45
CA ASP A 26 6.78 12.98 -12.77
C ASP A 26 8.17 12.36 -13.04
N ALA A 27 9.19 13.21 -13.17
CA ALA A 27 10.56 12.74 -13.37
C ALA A 27 11.10 11.97 -12.16
N LEU A 28 10.63 12.27 -10.94
CA LEU A 28 11.05 11.58 -9.72
C LEU A 28 10.42 10.19 -9.67
N ALA A 29 9.12 10.05 -9.92
CA ALA A 29 8.42 8.76 -9.98
C ALA A 29 9.10 7.82 -10.99
N LEU A 30 9.45 8.34 -12.17
CA LEU A 30 10.19 7.57 -13.18
C LEU A 30 11.58 7.14 -12.68
N LYS A 31 12.33 8.05 -12.06
CA LYS A 31 13.64 7.72 -11.51
C LYS A 31 13.53 6.63 -10.44
N VAL A 32 12.56 6.73 -9.54
CA VAL A 32 12.29 5.71 -8.51
C VAL A 32 11.95 4.38 -9.17
N GLN A 33 11.09 4.35 -10.19
CA GLN A 33 10.73 3.12 -10.90
C GLN A 33 11.94 2.46 -11.56
N VAL A 34 12.78 3.25 -12.24
CA VAL A 34 13.99 2.74 -12.91
C VAL A 34 14.94 2.13 -11.88
N LEU A 35 15.20 2.82 -10.76
CA LEU A 35 16.06 2.33 -9.69
C LEU A 35 15.51 1.05 -9.05
N ASN A 36 14.22 1.04 -8.70
CA ASN A 36 13.56 -0.11 -8.09
C ASN A 36 13.55 -1.32 -9.04
N THR A 37 13.26 -1.11 -10.32
CA THR A 37 13.26 -2.19 -11.33
C THR A 37 14.65 -2.78 -11.51
N ALA A 38 15.68 -1.94 -11.60
CA ALA A 38 17.07 -2.39 -11.76
C ALA A 38 17.60 -3.15 -10.53
N GLN A 39 17.11 -2.81 -9.33
CA GLN A 39 17.53 -3.42 -8.06
C GLN A 39 16.61 -4.57 -7.60
N ALA A 40 15.51 -4.83 -8.30
CA ALA A 40 14.55 -5.86 -7.93
C ALA A 40 15.18 -7.26 -7.98
N ARG A 41 15.29 -7.90 -6.82
CA ARG A 41 15.73 -9.30 -6.68
C ARG A 41 14.58 -10.27 -6.42
N PHE A 42 13.42 -9.74 -6.04
CA PHE A 42 12.24 -10.51 -5.66
C PHE A 42 11.27 -10.61 -6.85
N ASN A 43 10.91 -11.83 -7.25
CA ASN A 43 9.95 -12.08 -8.32
C ASN A 43 8.51 -12.07 -7.76
N SER A 44 8.00 -10.86 -7.48
CA SER A 44 6.71 -10.64 -6.80
C SER A 44 5.46 -11.20 -7.51
N PRO A 45 5.36 -11.28 -8.86
CA PRO A 45 4.16 -11.83 -9.50
C PRO A 45 3.80 -13.25 -9.08
N LYS A 46 4.78 -14.07 -8.70
CA LYS A 46 4.54 -15.45 -8.22
C LYS A 46 3.80 -15.51 -6.88
N PHE A 47 3.83 -14.43 -6.11
CA PHE A 47 3.26 -14.35 -4.78
C PHE A 47 1.96 -13.54 -4.74
N ALA A 48 1.65 -12.77 -5.78
CA ALA A 48 0.48 -11.90 -5.86
C ALA A 48 -0.87 -12.60 -5.64
N LYS A 49 -0.94 -13.93 -5.87
CA LYS A 49 -2.16 -14.73 -5.71
C LYS A 49 -2.15 -15.65 -4.49
N ASN A 50 -1.10 -15.63 -3.68
CA ASN A 50 -1.01 -16.51 -2.52
C ASN A 50 -1.57 -15.85 -1.26
N ARG A 51 -1.77 -16.66 -0.22
CA ARG A 51 -2.34 -16.23 1.06
C ARG A 51 -1.30 -15.70 2.06
N MET A 52 -0.03 -15.55 1.69
CA MET A 52 1.05 -15.30 2.66
C MET A 52 0.80 -14.06 3.54
N VAL A 53 0.26 -12.98 2.96
CA VAL A 53 -0.06 -11.77 3.73
C VAL A 53 -1.20 -12.03 4.72
N LEU A 54 -2.27 -12.69 4.29
CA LEU A 54 -3.40 -13.06 5.16
C LEU A 54 -2.95 -14.03 6.27
N ASP A 55 -2.13 -15.02 5.93
CA ASP A 55 -1.57 -15.97 6.89
C ASP A 55 -0.68 -15.29 7.93
N ALA A 56 0.07 -14.26 7.54
CA ALA A 56 0.86 -13.44 8.46
C ALA A 56 -0.04 -12.58 9.35
N VAL A 57 -1.05 -11.92 8.78
CA VAL A 57 -2.01 -11.08 9.53
C VAL A 57 -2.77 -11.88 10.58
N ARG A 58 -3.18 -13.12 10.26
CA ARG A 58 -3.84 -14.04 11.20
C ARG A 58 -3.00 -14.34 12.45
N GLN A 59 -1.67 -14.27 12.34
CA GLN A 59 -0.75 -14.59 13.46
C GLN A 59 -0.47 -13.37 14.36
N LEU A 60 -0.82 -12.16 13.93
CA LEU A 60 -0.58 -10.94 14.69
C LEU A 60 -1.50 -10.87 15.92
N ARG A 61 -0.92 -10.52 17.06
CA ARG A 61 -1.64 -10.37 18.34
C ARG A 61 -1.88 -8.91 18.71
N GLN A 62 -1.25 -7.99 18.00
CA GLN A 62 -1.39 -6.55 18.14
C GLN A 62 -2.33 -6.02 17.05
N PRO A 63 -3.05 -4.92 17.30
CA PRO A 63 -3.76 -4.20 16.25
C PRO A 63 -2.82 -3.84 15.10
N VAL A 64 -3.32 -3.98 13.88
CA VAL A 64 -2.58 -3.64 12.66
C VAL A 64 -3.47 -2.81 11.74
N GLN A 65 -2.92 -1.70 11.23
CA GLN A 65 -3.58 -0.91 10.22
C GLN A 65 -3.11 -1.33 8.83
N ILE A 66 -4.06 -1.48 7.93
CA ILE A 66 -3.86 -1.77 6.52
C ILE A 66 -4.47 -0.61 5.75
N ILE A 67 -3.69 0.01 4.87
CA ILE A 67 -4.13 1.15 4.06
C ILE A 67 -3.97 0.77 2.59
N TYR A 68 -5.06 0.89 1.83
CA TYR A 68 -5.08 0.71 0.39
C TYR A 68 -5.53 1.98 -0.31
N GLY A 69 -5.05 2.18 -1.54
CA GLY A 69 -5.69 3.06 -2.50
C GLY A 69 -6.78 2.31 -3.26
N ASP A 70 -7.93 2.93 -3.52
CA ASP A 70 -9.04 2.31 -4.26
C ASP A 70 -8.72 1.97 -5.73
N GLN A 71 -7.66 2.56 -6.28
CA GLN A 71 -7.13 2.31 -7.62
C GLN A 71 -5.79 1.55 -7.58
N ASP A 72 -5.51 0.79 -6.52
CA ASP A 72 -4.33 -0.09 -6.43
C ASP A 72 -4.36 -1.16 -7.55
N GLY A 73 -3.55 -0.95 -8.59
CA GLY A 73 -3.50 -1.79 -9.80
C GLY A 73 -3.40 -3.30 -9.51
N PRO A 74 -2.43 -3.75 -8.71
CA PRO A 74 -2.33 -5.14 -8.25
C PRO A 74 -3.58 -5.71 -7.56
N ALA A 75 -4.38 -4.87 -6.90
CA ALA A 75 -5.57 -5.28 -6.16
C ALA A 75 -6.88 -5.13 -6.94
N LEU A 76 -6.87 -4.45 -8.10
CA LEU A 76 -8.01 -4.32 -9.01
C LEU A 76 -8.52 -5.69 -9.52
N PRO A 77 -9.81 -5.79 -9.93
CA PRO A 77 -10.79 -4.71 -10.03
C PRO A 77 -11.51 -4.36 -8.72
N ASP A 78 -11.31 -5.14 -7.65
CA ASP A 78 -12.10 -5.04 -6.43
C ASP A 78 -11.21 -4.94 -5.19
N VAL A 79 -10.69 -3.73 -4.96
CA VAL A 79 -9.85 -3.40 -3.80
C VAL A 79 -10.67 -3.34 -2.52
N ALA A 80 -11.90 -2.83 -2.60
CA ALA A 80 -12.77 -2.66 -1.43
C ALA A 80 -13.08 -4.00 -0.74
N SER A 81 -13.31 -5.07 -1.52
CA SER A 81 -13.55 -6.41 -0.98
C SER A 81 -12.36 -7.02 -0.22
N LYS A 82 -11.15 -6.45 -0.34
CA LYS A 82 -9.99 -6.91 0.45
C LYS A 82 -10.21 -6.72 1.94
N SER A 83 -10.95 -5.69 2.35
CA SER A 83 -11.27 -5.42 3.76
C SER A 83 -11.91 -6.63 4.44
N ALA A 84 -12.91 -7.24 3.80
CA ALA A 84 -13.59 -8.44 4.30
C ALA A 84 -12.64 -9.63 4.46
N LEU A 85 -11.67 -9.79 3.55
CA LEU A 85 -10.66 -10.85 3.65
C LEU A 85 -9.77 -10.65 4.87
N PHE A 86 -9.33 -9.42 5.14
CA PHE A 86 -8.49 -9.15 6.31
C PHE A 86 -9.27 -9.27 7.62
N PHE A 87 -10.50 -8.76 7.69
CA PHE A 87 -11.35 -8.88 8.89
C PHE A 87 -11.67 -10.34 9.22
N ALA A 88 -11.86 -11.20 8.22
CA ALA A 88 -12.09 -12.63 8.43
C ALA A 88 -10.88 -13.35 9.05
N GLU A 89 -9.66 -12.86 8.79
CA GLU A 89 -8.42 -13.50 9.26
C GLU A 89 -7.96 -12.95 10.62
N ASN A 90 -8.23 -11.67 10.92
CA ASN A 90 -7.90 -11.08 12.21
C ASN A 90 -8.85 -9.92 12.58
N PRO A 91 -9.64 -10.03 13.66
CA PRO A 91 -10.56 -8.97 14.09
C PRO A 91 -9.85 -7.73 14.65
N LEU A 92 -8.53 -7.78 14.89
CA LEU A 92 -7.72 -6.62 15.31
C LEU A 92 -7.22 -5.77 14.12
N VAL A 93 -7.60 -6.13 12.89
CA VAL A 93 -7.28 -5.33 11.70
C VAL A 93 -8.13 -4.06 11.69
N HIS A 94 -7.47 -2.95 11.41
CA HIS A 94 -8.09 -1.71 10.95
C HIS A 94 -7.79 -1.54 9.47
N PHE A 95 -8.81 -1.31 8.65
CA PHE A 95 -8.65 -1.21 7.20
C PHE A 95 -9.12 0.15 6.72
N GLU A 96 -8.25 0.84 5.99
CA GLU A 96 -8.50 2.16 5.42
C GLU A 96 -8.41 2.08 3.89
N LEU A 97 -9.38 2.68 3.21
CA LEU A 97 -9.41 2.78 1.76
C LEU A 97 -9.37 4.26 1.35
N VAL A 98 -8.28 4.68 0.71
CA VAL A 98 -8.06 6.05 0.23
C VAL A 98 -8.57 6.16 -1.20
N ALA A 99 -9.51 7.08 -1.41
CA ALA A 99 -10.12 7.31 -2.71
C ALA A 99 -9.16 8.00 -3.70
N ASN A 100 -9.32 7.69 -4.99
CA ASN A 100 -8.52 8.21 -6.10
C ASN A 100 -7.02 8.02 -5.89
N CYS A 101 -6.62 6.83 -5.42
CA CYS A 101 -5.23 6.57 -5.08
C CYS A 101 -4.74 5.22 -5.61
N GLY A 102 -3.55 5.22 -6.22
CA GLY A 102 -2.85 4.02 -6.65
C GLY A 102 -2.16 3.25 -5.52
N HIS A 103 -1.37 2.25 -5.90
CA HIS A 103 -0.59 1.40 -5.01
C HIS A 103 0.52 2.17 -4.26
N TRP A 104 1.15 3.16 -4.90
CA TRP A 104 2.15 4.05 -4.29
C TRP A 104 1.49 5.20 -3.52
N LEU A 105 0.62 4.84 -2.57
CA LEU A 105 -0.23 5.78 -1.84
C LEU A 105 0.55 6.91 -1.18
N ALA A 106 1.64 6.59 -0.49
CA ALA A 106 2.50 7.60 0.16
C ALA A 106 3.18 8.57 -0.84
N PHE A 107 3.31 8.19 -2.11
CA PHE A 107 3.85 9.05 -3.16
C PHE A 107 2.74 9.91 -3.80
N GLU A 108 1.58 9.29 -4.05
CA GLU A 108 0.48 9.93 -4.78
C GLU A 108 -0.32 10.91 -3.91
N GLN A 109 -0.61 10.51 -2.66
CA GLN A 109 -1.36 11.29 -1.68
C GLN A 109 -0.62 11.31 -0.32
N PRO A 110 0.54 11.98 -0.24
CA PRO A 110 1.33 12.01 0.98
C PRO A 110 0.57 12.60 2.17
N GLU A 111 -0.27 13.61 1.96
CA GLU A 111 -1.07 14.24 3.02
C GLU A 111 -2.05 13.24 3.65
N SER A 112 -2.89 12.59 2.84
CA SER A 112 -3.83 11.55 3.28
C SER A 112 -3.11 10.40 3.98
N PHE A 113 -1.96 9.96 3.44
CA PHE A 113 -1.14 8.92 4.06
C PHE A 113 -0.65 9.32 5.45
N HIS A 114 -0.07 10.53 5.57
CA HIS A 114 0.48 11.02 6.84
C HIS A 114 -0.62 11.23 7.88
N GLU A 115 -1.80 11.71 7.49
CA GLU A 115 -2.94 11.86 8.40
C GLU A 115 -3.36 10.50 8.99
N LEU A 116 -3.55 9.49 8.15
CA LEU A 116 -3.91 8.14 8.59
C LEU A 116 -2.84 7.51 9.48
N LEU A 117 -1.57 7.62 9.10
CA LEU A 117 -0.44 7.09 9.87
C LEU A 117 -0.34 7.77 11.24
N ASN A 118 -0.42 9.10 11.30
CA ASN A 118 -0.32 9.85 12.54
C ASN A 118 -1.51 9.55 13.46
N ALA A 119 -2.73 9.50 12.92
CA ALA A 119 -3.92 9.13 13.68
C ALA A 119 -3.78 7.73 14.29
N TRP A 120 -3.27 6.76 13.51
CA TRP A 120 -3.02 5.41 13.97
C TRP A 120 -2.00 5.36 15.11
N VAL A 121 -0.81 5.95 14.90
CA VAL A 121 0.28 5.94 15.90
C VAL A 121 -0.17 6.60 17.20
N LEU A 122 -0.84 7.75 17.13
CA LEU A 122 -1.37 8.43 18.32
C LEU A 122 -2.44 7.60 19.03
N GLY A 123 -3.29 6.91 18.27
CA GLY A 123 -4.28 5.97 18.81
C GLY A 123 -3.63 4.82 19.57
N CYS A 124 -2.59 4.20 19.00
CA CYS A 124 -1.84 3.13 19.67
C CYS A 124 -1.19 3.60 20.98
N VAL A 125 -0.57 4.79 20.98
CA VAL A 125 0.08 5.35 22.19
C VAL A 125 -0.93 5.58 23.31
N ARG A 126 -2.11 6.13 22.98
CA ARG A 126 -3.19 6.34 23.97
C ARG A 126 -3.69 5.03 24.55
N ALA A 127 -3.96 4.03 23.71
CA ALA A 127 -4.42 2.72 24.16
C ALA A 127 -3.41 2.03 25.09
N GLN A 128 -2.11 2.23 24.89
CA GLN A 128 -1.07 1.70 25.77
C GLN A 128 -1.01 2.43 27.12
N ALA A 129 -1.21 3.75 27.14
CA ALA A 129 -1.23 4.53 28.37
C ALA A 129 -2.41 4.14 29.28
N ASP A 130 -3.58 3.86 28.69
CA ASP A 130 -4.77 3.44 29.44
C ASP A 130 -4.61 2.05 30.07
N VAL A 131 -3.83 1.16 29.44
CA VAL A 131 -3.51 -0.18 29.98
C VAL A 131 -2.46 -0.12 31.11
N GLY A 132 -1.57 0.89 31.08
CA GLY A 132 -0.50 1.06 32.07
C GLY A 132 -0.87 1.87 33.34
N GLY A 133 -2.06 2.45 33.39
CA GLY A 133 -2.52 3.34 34.48
C GLY A 133 -3.18 2.65 35.68
N VAL A 134 -3.13 1.32 35.78
CA VAL A 134 -3.61 0.57 36.95
C VAL A 134 -2.42 0.08 37.76
N GLY A 135 -1.96 0.89 38.70
CA GLY A 135 -0.89 0.59 39.65
C GLY A 135 -0.88 1.57 40.80
#